data_AF-A0A0N0AJN2-F1
#
_entry.id   AF-A0A0N0AJN2-F1
#
_cell.length_a   1.000
_cell.length_b   1.000
_cell.length_c   1.000
_cell.angle_alpha   90.00
_cell.angle_beta   90.00
_cell.angle_gamma   90.00
#
_symmetry.space_group_name_H-M   'P 1'
#
loop_
_entity.id
_entity.type
_entity.pdbx_description
1 polymer ?
#
loop_
_entity_poly.entity_id
_entity_poly.type
_entity_poly.pdbx_seq_one_letter_code
_entity_poly.pdbx_strand_id
1 'polypeptide(L)'
;MSHWRLNNPRATRAKSALARRIKHKPRHAFCAERAITALLGELASLTPRQLYWSGTSEMAVMSVRRDVNVWCRDGRFFWNDLVRGGQTVSHPASDPVGAAALLNPCTRVPDPVFQHHHRPMAGLTAA
;
A
#
# COMPACT_ATOMS: atom_id res chain seq x y z
N MET A 1 -16.28 53.98 19.56
CA MET A 1 -16.08 54.50 18.18
C MET A 1 -15.61 53.35 17.30
N SER A 2 -16.51 52.73 16.54
CA SER A 2 -16.20 51.62 15.62
C SER A 2 -15.59 52.20 14.33
N HIS A 3 -14.30 51.96 14.13
CA HIS A 3 -13.56 52.47 12.97
C HIS A 3 -14.05 51.77 11.69
N TRP A 4 -14.65 52.52 10.76
CA TRP A 4 -15.29 52.01 9.53
C TRP A 4 -14.37 51.15 8.66
N ARG A 5 -13.04 51.33 8.76
CA ARG A 5 -12.07 50.52 8.01
C ARG A 5 -11.94 49.08 8.51
N LEU A 6 -12.40 48.77 9.73
CA LEU A 6 -12.31 47.43 10.32
C LEU A 6 -13.51 46.53 9.98
N ASN A 7 -14.64 47.11 9.55
CA ASN A 7 -15.87 46.37 9.20
C ASN A 7 -16.10 46.35 7.69
N ASN A 8 -15.05 46.19 6.89
CA ASN A 8 -15.22 46.00 5.45
C ASN A 8 -15.53 44.51 5.16
N PRO A 9 -16.77 44.13 4.81
CA PRO A 9 -17.13 42.74 4.56
C PRO A 9 -16.33 42.13 3.40
N ARG A 10 -15.81 42.94 2.46
CA ARG A 10 -14.94 42.46 1.38
C ARG A 10 -13.56 42.04 1.89
N ALA A 11 -12.98 42.81 2.81
CA ALA A 11 -11.70 42.48 3.43
C ALA A 11 -11.80 41.22 4.30
N THR A 12 -12.89 41.08 5.06
CA THR A 12 -13.16 39.87 5.84
C THR A 12 -13.36 38.66 4.94
N ARG A 13 -14.15 38.77 3.86
CA ARG A 13 -14.31 37.69 2.87
C ARG A 13 -13.00 37.31 2.20
N ALA A 14 -12.15 38.28 1.85
CA ALA A 14 -10.84 38.01 1.25
C ALA A 14 -9.90 37.28 2.22
N LYS A 15 -9.83 37.71 3.50
CA LYS A 15 -9.06 37.02 4.55
C LYS A 15 -9.58 35.61 4.80
N SER A 16 -10.89 35.42 4.88
CA SER A 16 -11.50 34.09 5.03
C SER A 16 -11.26 33.20 3.80
N ALA A 17 -11.33 33.75 2.58
CA ALA A 17 -11.04 33.01 1.36
C ALA A 17 -9.56 32.58 1.29
N LEU A 18 -8.63 33.45 1.69
CA LEU A 18 -7.20 33.14 1.78
C LEU A 18 -6.93 32.06 2.85
N ALA A 19 -7.52 32.19 4.04
CA ALA A 19 -7.44 31.18 5.09
C ALA A 19 -8.02 29.83 4.68
N ARG A 20 -9.09 29.82 3.87
CA ARG A 20 -9.67 28.60 3.29
C ARG A 20 -8.74 27.94 2.27
N ARG A 21 -7.97 28.71 1.50
CA ARG A 21 -6.97 28.16 0.55
C ARG A 21 -5.85 27.43 1.27
N ILE A 22 -5.41 27.92 2.43
CA ILE A 22 -4.39 27.25 3.26
C ILE A 22 -4.92 25.91 3.82
N LYS A 23 -6.24 25.82 4.08
CA LYS A 23 -6.88 24.59 4.57
C LYS A 23 -7.23 23.58 3.46
N HIS A 24 -7.10 23.93 2.19
CA HIS A 24 -7.34 22.97 1.12
C HIS A 24 -6.15 22.01 1.02
N LYS A 25 -6.39 20.72 1.30
CA LYS A 25 -5.46 19.65 0.92
C LYS A 25 -5.12 19.84 -0.56
N PRO A 26 -3.82 19.79 -0.94
CA PRO A 26 -3.42 19.90 -2.33
C PRO A 26 -4.26 18.96 -3.18
N ARG A 27 -4.79 19.43 -4.32
CA ARG A 27 -5.57 18.58 -5.25
C ARG A 27 -4.78 17.38 -5.79
N HIS A 28 -3.46 17.39 -5.59
CA HIS A 28 -2.50 16.33 -5.90
C HIS A 28 -1.81 15.74 -4.66
N ALA A 29 -2.34 16.01 -3.46
CA ALA A 29 -1.86 15.32 -2.27
C ALA A 29 -2.19 13.84 -2.45
N PHE A 30 -1.16 13.01 -2.31
CA PHE A 30 -1.30 11.57 -2.28
C PHE A 30 -2.43 11.17 -1.31
N CYS A 31 -3.24 10.21 -1.73
CA CYS A 31 -4.34 9.68 -0.94
C CYS A 31 -4.21 8.17 -0.85
N ALA A 32 -3.84 7.67 0.34
CA ALA A 32 -3.60 6.25 0.59
C ALA A 32 -4.85 5.40 0.27
N GLU A 33 -6.03 5.89 0.61
CA GLU A 33 -7.33 5.27 0.31
C GLU A 33 -7.51 5.01 -1.20
N ARG A 34 -7.25 6.04 -2.02
CA ARG A 34 -7.36 5.94 -3.48
C ARG A 34 -6.31 4.98 -4.05
N ALA A 35 -5.09 4.99 -3.50
CA ALA A 35 -4.04 4.10 -3.93
C ALA A 35 -4.37 2.63 -3.63
N ILE A 36 -4.90 2.32 -2.44
CA ILE A 36 -5.37 0.96 -2.12
C ILE A 36 -6.56 0.55 -2.98
N THR A 37 -7.49 1.47 -3.26
CA THR A 37 -8.63 1.17 -4.13
C THR A 37 -8.18 0.85 -5.56
N ALA A 38 -7.16 1.55 -6.07
CA ALA A 38 -6.57 1.23 -7.36
C ALA A 38 -5.91 -0.17 -7.35
N LEU A 39 -5.12 -0.47 -6.32
CA LEU A 39 -4.49 -1.78 -6.16
C LEU A 39 -5.52 -2.92 -6.03
N LEU A 40 -6.64 -2.67 -5.35
CA LEU A 40 -7.77 -3.60 -5.26
C LEU A 40 -8.37 -3.92 -6.63
N GLY A 41 -8.53 -2.91 -7.49
CA GLY A 41 -9.04 -3.11 -8.85
C GLY A 41 -8.16 -4.05 -9.66
N GLU A 42 -6.84 -3.86 -9.58
CA GLU A 42 -5.87 -4.73 -10.25
C GLU A 42 -5.93 -6.17 -9.68
N LEU A 43 -5.95 -6.33 -8.36
CA LEU A 43 -5.99 -7.65 -7.73
C LEU A 43 -7.33 -8.39 -7.90
N ALA A 44 -8.44 -7.66 -7.99
CA ALA A 44 -9.76 -8.24 -8.26
C ALA A 44 -9.83 -8.88 -9.66
N SER A 45 -9.06 -8.37 -10.63
CA SER A 45 -8.94 -9.00 -11.95
C SER A 45 -8.17 -10.33 -11.91
N LEU A 46 -7.23 -10.47 -10.96
CA LEU A 46 -6.33 -11.61 -10.84
C LEU A 46 -6.86 -12.69 -9.91
N THR A 47 -7.71 -12.33 -8.95
CA THR A 47 -8.22 -13.27 -7.94
C THR A 47 -9.71 -13.05 -7.71
N PRO A 48 -10.54 -14.11 -7.75
CA PRO A 48 -11.98 -14.00 -7.47
C PRO A 48 -12.29 -13.84 -5.97
N ARG A 49 -11.27 -13.58 -5.14
CA ARG A 49 -11.40 -13.56 -3.67
C ARG A 49 -11.81 -12.18 -3.20
N GLN A 50 -12.69 -12.14 -2.20
CA GLN A 50 -13.00 -10.90 -1.50
C GLN A 50 -11.78 -10.40 -0.73
N LEU A 51 -11.33 -9.19 -1.07
CA LEU A 51 -10.24 -8.48 -0.42
C LEU A 51 -10.82 -7.45 0.54
N TYR A 52 -10.26 -7.40 1.75
CA TYR A 52 -10.69 -6.47 2.78
C TYR A 52 -9.68 -5.36 2.92
N TRP A 53 -10.16 -4.14 3.09
CA TRP A 53 -9.31 -2.98 3.31
C TRP A 53 -10.00 -1.99 4.25
N SER A 54 -9.19 -1.16 4.90
CA SER A 54 -9.64 -0.08 5.78
C SER A 54 -8.56 1.00 5.83
N GLY A 55 -8.95 2.25 5.99
CA GLY A 55 -7.98 3.33 6.01
C GLY A 55 -8.57 4.72 6.00
N THR A 56 -7.66 5.67 5.92
CA THR A 56 -7.92 7.11 5.73
C THR A 56 -7.09 7.60 4.54
N SER A 57 -7.24 8.88 4.19
CA SER A 57 -6.45 9.48 3.12
C SER A 57 -4.94 9.49 3.41
N GLU A 58 -4.49 9.45 4.67
CA GLU A 58 -3.07 9.46 5.05
C GLU A 58 -2.45 8.06 5.06
N MET A 59 -3.20 7.08 5.57
CA MET A 59 -2.75 5.70 5.67
C MET A 59 -3.91 4.74 5.49
N ALA A 60 -3.71 3.71 4.67
CA ALA A 60 -4.66 2.64 4.44
C ALA A 60 -3.98 1.27 4.50
N VAL A 61 -4.75 0.24 4.83
CA VAL A 61 -4.31 -1.15 4.88
C VAL A 61 -5.27 -2.03 4.10
N MET A 62 -4.73 -3.02 3.41
CA MET A 62 -5.49 -4.08 2.75
C MET A 62 -4.89 -5.44 3.10
N SER A 63 -5.73 -6.44 3.31
CA SER A 63 -5.31 -7.83 3.42
C SER A 63 -5.52 -8.54 2.08
N VAL A 64 -4.44 -9.08 1.51
CA VAL A 64 -4.45 -9.72 0.18
C VAL A 64 -4.68 -11.24 0.29
N ARG A 65 -4.03 -11.88 1.26
CA ARG A 65 -4.14 -13.31 1.55
C ARG A 65 -3.82 -13.54 3.03
N ARG A 66 -3.96 -14.78 3.51
CA ARG A 66 -3.54 -15.14 4.87
C ARG A 66 -2.09 -14.66 5.06
N ASP A 67 -1.90 -13.85 6.09
CA ASP A 67 -0.60 -13.34 6.56
C ASP A 67 0.09 -12.30 5.66
N VAL A 68 -0.57 -11.79 4.61
CA VAL A 68 -0.04 -10.69 3.77
C VAL A 68 -0.95 -9.47 3.85
N ASN A 69 -0.49 -8.47 4.58
CA ASN A 69 -1.11 -7.16 4.67
C ASN A 69 -0.26 -6.14 3.91
N VAL A 70 -0.93 -5.34 3.08
CA VAL A 70 -0.34 -4.24 2.33
C VAL A 70 -0.75 -2.93 2.99
N TRP A 71 0.23 -2.17 3.45
CA TRP A 71 0.06 -0.83 3.97
C TRP A 71 0.37 0.19 2.89
N CYS A 72 -0.43 1.24 2.80
CA CYS A 72 -0.19 2.38 1.95
C CYS A 72 -0.02 3.62 2.82
N ARG A 73 1.17 4.22 2.80
CA ARG A 73 1.49 5.46 3.52
C ARG A 73 2.55 6.24 2.76
N ASP A 74 2.55 7.56 2.87
CA ASP A 74 3.60 8.43 2.31
C ASP A 74 3.92 8.19 0.82
N GLY A 75 2.92 7.86 0.00
CA GLY A 75 3.13 7.62 -1.43
C GLY A 75 3.68 6.23 -1.77
N ARG A 76 3.71 5.29 -0.81
CA ARG A 76 4.31 3.97 -0.99
C ARG A 76 3.46 2.85 -0.41
N PHE A 77 3.50 1.70 -1.05
CA PHE A 77 3.03 0.43 -0.55
C PHE A 77 4.14 -0.28 0.24
N PHE A 78 3.75 -0.96 1.31
CA PHE A 78 4.62 -1.79 2.14
C PHE A 78 3.93 -3.10 2.44
N TRP A 79 4.64 -4.21 2.34
CA TRP A 79 4.15 -5.52 2.77
C TRP A 79 5.33 -6.42 3.14
N ASN A 80 5.06 -7.49 3.87
CA ASN A 80 6.08 -8.49 4.16
C ASN A 80 6.07 -9.57 3.09
N ASP A 81 7.23 -9.78 2.47
CA ASP A 81 7.44 -10.90 1.55
C ASP A 81 7.75 -12.15 2.35
N LEU A 82 6.74 -13.00 2.49
CA LEU A 82 6.85 -14.29 3.20
C LEU A 82 7.73 -15.29 2.43
N VAL A 83 7.95 -15.10 1.12
CA VAL A 83 8.78 -16.01 0.31
C VAL A 83 10.27 -15.75 0.56
N ARG A 84 10.65 -14.49 0.84
CA ARG A 84 12.04 -14.08 1.11
C ARG A 84 12.32 -13.84 2.59
N GLY A 85 11.85 -14.74 3.46
CA GLY A 85 12.18 -14.70 4.88
C GLY A 85 11.57 -13.53 5.65
N GLY A 86 10.43 -12.99 5.21
CA GLY A 86 9.68 -11.96 5.93
C GLY A 86 10.21 -10.53 5.76
N GLN A 87 11.04 -10.28 4.74
CA GLN A 87 11.55 -8.94 4.45
C GLN A 87 10.41 -7.98 4.06
N THR A 88 10.43 -6.76 4.59
CA THR A 88 9.47 -5.73 4.21
C THR A 88 9.83 -5.16 2.85
N VAL A 89 8.97 -5.37 1.87
CA VAL A 89 9.08 -4.79 0.53
C VAL A 89 8.43 -3.41 0.52
N SER A 90 9.02 -2.48 -0.22
CA SER A 90 8.47 -1.14 -0.43
C SER A 90 8.35 -0.83 -1.92
N HIS A 91 7.15 -0.44 -2.36
CA HIS A 91 6.83 -0.14 -3.76
C HIS A 91 6.17 1.24 -3.89
N PRO A 92 6.42 2.02 -4.96
CA PRO A 92 5.70 3.27 -5.17
C PRO A 92 4.19 3.07 -5.34
N ALA A 93 3.40 3.94 -4.73
CA ALA A 93 1.93 3.90 -4.84
C ALA A 93 1.40 4.50 -6.16
N SER A 94 2.28 5.14 -6.94
CA SER A 94 1.97 5.60 -8.31
C SER A 94 1.86 4.45 -9.32
N ASP A 95 2.35 3.26 -8.97
CA ASP A 95 2.31 2.07 -9.82
C ASP A 95 1.61 0.90 -9.09
N PRO A 96 0.26 0.90 -9.04
CA PRO A 96 -0.51 -0.19 -8.45
C PRO A 96 -0.43 -1.48 -9.28
N VAL A 97 -0.20 -1.38 -10.60
CA VAL A 97 -0.09 -2.54 -11.51
C VAL A 97 1.16 -3.35 -11.18
N GLY A 98 2.32 -2.69 -11.07
CA GLY A 98 3.57 -3.34 -10.67
C GLY A 98 3.48 -3.96 -9.27
N ALA A 99 2.84 -3.26 -8.33
CA ALA A 99 2.59 -3.81 -6.99
C ALA A 99 1.70 -5.07 -7.02
N ALA A 100 0.63 -5.06 -7.82
CA ALA A 100 -0.25 -6.22 -7.99
C ALA A 100 0.49 -7.41 -8.59
N ALA A 101 1.38 -7.18 -9.56
CA ALA A 101 2.20 -8.23 -10.16
C ALA A 101 3.13 -8.89 -9.13
N LEU A 102 3.75 -8.12 -8.24
CA LEU A 102 4.59 -8.65 -7.16
C LEU A 102 3.80 -9.40 -6.08
N LEU A 103 2.56 -8.97 -5.85
CA LEU A 103 1.64 -9.59 -4.90
C LEU A 103 0.90 -10.80 -5.49
N ASN A 104 1.06 -11.11 -6.77
CA ASN A 104 0.37 -12.21 -7.42
C ASN A 104 0.94 -13.57 -6.97
N PRO A 105 0.13 -14.53 -6.49
CA PRO A 105 0.62 -15.87 -6.18
C PRO A 105 1.14 -16.64 -7.40
N CYS A 106 0.66 -16.31 -8.60
CA CYS A 106 1.02 -17.01 -9.84
C CYS A 106 2.39 -16.62 -10.37
N THR A 107 2.95 -15.48 -9.95
CA THR A 107 4.38 -15.21 -10.07
C THR A 107 5.10 -15.98 -8.98
N ARG A 108 5.02 -17.31 -9.03
CA ARG A 108 6.02 -18.15 -8.39
C ARG A 108 7.35 -17.77 -9.04
N VAL A 109 8.13 -16.94 -8.37
CA VAL A 109 9.58 -17.08 -8.49
C VAL A 109 9.83 -18.56 -8.23
N PRO A 110 10.49 -19.31 -9.14
CA PRO A 110 10.79 -20.69 -8.88
C PRO A 110 11.45 -20.74 -7.51
N ASP A 111 10.94 -21.60 -6.63
CA ASP A 111 11.64 -22.00 -5.41
C ASP A 111 13.12 -22.10 -5.78
N PRO A 112 14.05 -21.43 -5.07
CA PRO A 112 15.40 -21.93 -5.09
C PRO A 112 15.25 -23.33 -4.52
N VAL A 113 15.20 -24.31 -5.43
CA VAL A 113 15.26 -25.71 -5.12
C VAL A 113 16.54 -25.83 -4.30
N PHE A 114 16.41 -25.82 -2.98
CA PHE A 114 17.44 -26.33 -2.11
C PHE A 114 17.49 -27.81 -2.46
N GLN A 115 18.30 -28.12 -3.48
CA GLN A 115 18.55 -29.47 -3.91
C GLN A 115 19.01 -30.24 -2.68
N HIS A 116 18.19 -31.22 -2.32
CA HIS A 116 18.50 -32.23 -1.34
C HIS A 116 19.88 -32.84 -1.64
N HIS A 117 20.82 -32.68 -0.71
CA HIS A 117 21.77 -33.75 -0.41
C HIS A 117 21.23 -34.55 0.78
N HIS A 118 20.14 -35.30 0.55
CA HIS A 118 19.91 -36.51 1.33
C HIS A 118 21.01 -37.48 0.95
N ARG A 119 21.97 -37.67 1.85
CA ARG A 119 22.94 -38.76 1.82
C ARG A 119 22.27 -39.97 2.49
N PRO A 120 21.78 -40.99 1.78
CA PRO A 120 21.43 -42.25 2.42
C PRO A 120 22.75 -42.97 2.71
N MET A 121 23.23 -42.93 3.95
CA MET A 121 24.18 -43.95 4.41
C MET A 121 23.37 -45.22 4.60
N ALA A 122 23.39 -46.06 3.57
CA ALA A 122 22.93 -47.43 3.61
C ALA A 122 23.66 -48.16 4.76
N GLY A 123 22.87 -48.78 5.64
CA GLY A 123 23.39 -49.75 6.59
C GLY A 123 24.04 -50.90 5.83
N LEU A 124 25.28 -51.20 6.17
CA LEU A 124 25.98 -52.42 5.80
C LEU A 124 26.09 -53.28 7.05
N THR A 125 25.16 -54.22 7.15
CA THR A 125 25.25 -55.42 7.98
C THR A 125 26.13 -56.45 7.26
N ALA A 126 27.17 -56.95 7.91
CA ALA A 126 27.85 -58.22 7.66
C ALA A 126 29.03 -58.29 8.64
N ALA A 127 29.39 -59.38 9.30
CA ALA A 127 28.82 -60.70 9.56
C ALA A 127 29.61 -61.23 10.78
#